data_AF-A0A9X8ZDH2-F1
#
_entry.id   AF-A0A9X8ZDH2-F1
#
_cell.length_a   1.000
_cell.length_b   1.000
_cell.length_c   1.000
_cell.angle_alpha   90.00
_cell.angle_beta   90.00
_cell.angle_gamma   90.00
#
_symmetry.space_group_name_H-M   'P 1'
#
loop_
_entity.id
_entity.type
_entity.pdbx_description
1 polymer ?
#
loop_
_entity_poly.entity_id
_entity_poly.type
_entity_poly.pdbx_seq_one_letter_code
_entity_poly.pdbx_strand_id
1 'polypeptide(L)'
;MKIVFNGTGISYKAIKNDKQGIVKVTLDGKSANYSLHAATPKYKEEIFSKTGLTAGKHVLSIEWTGQADPVARKTSTEVNVDSISVLK
;
A
#
# COMPACT_ATOMS: atom_id res chain seq x y z
N MET A 1 3.45 -6.23 -7.11
CA MET A 1 4.62 -6.66 -6.30
C MET A 1 4.17 -7.65 -5.24
N LYS A 2 5.03 -8.62 -4.88
CA LYS A 2 4.78 -9.62 -3.84
C LYS A 2 6.04 -9.82 -3.00
N ILE A 3 5.89 -9.85 -1.67
CA ILE A 3 6.97 -9.98 -0.70
C ILE A 3 6.59 -11.07 0.30
N VAL A 4 7.56 -11.92 0.61
CA VAL A 4 7.46 -12.91 1.69
C VAL A 4 8.32 -12.40 2.83
N PHE A 5 7.77 -12.37 4.04
CA PHE A 5 8.49 -11.92 5.23
C PHE A 5 8.26 -12.84 6.42
N ASN A 6 9.17 -12.77 7.40
CA ASN A 6 8.97 -13.39 8.71
C ASN A 6 8.96 -12.30 9.78
N GLY A 7 7.91 -12.23 10.59
CA GLY A 7 7.76 -11.20 11.60
C GLY A 7 6.37 -11.18 12.23
N THR A 8 6.15 -10.21 13.12
CA THR A 8 4.91 -9.99 13.86
C THR A 8 4.14 -8.77 13.34
N GLY A 9 4.68 -8.08 12.33
CA GLY A 9 3.98 -6.99 11.67
C GLY A 9 4.66 -6.48 10.40
N ILE A 10 3.95 -5.63 9.67
CA ILE A 10 4.42 -4.98 8.45
C ILE A 10 3.79 -3.60 8.28
N SER A 11 4.55 -2.63 7.78
CA SER A 11 4.09 -1.31 7.37
C SER A 11 4.52 -1.03 5.93
N TYR A 12 3.61 -0.44 5.16
CA TYR A 12 3.81 0.00 3.78
C TYR A 12 3.53 1.50 3.70
N LYS A 13 4.54 2.25 3.25
CA LYS A 13 4.49 3.68 3.02
C LYS A 13 4.66 4.05 1.55
N ALA A 14 4.02 5.15 1.16
CA ALA A 14 4.08 5.68 -0.20
C ALA A 14 4.00 7.22 -0.19
N ILE A 15 4.32 7.81 -1.34
CA ILE A 15 3.99 9.20 -1.65
C ILE A 15 2.52 9.27 -2.07
N LYS A 16 1.80 10.29 -1.61
CA LYS A 16 0.46 10.62 -2.10
C LYS A 16 0.50 11.94 -2.87
N ASN A 17 -0.06 11.99 -4.08
CA ASN A 17 -0.20 13.22 -4.86
C ASN A 17 -1.37 13.12 -5.87
N ASP A 18 -1.54 14.14 -6.70
CA ASP A 18 -2.69 14.32 -7.60
C ASP A 18 -2.68 13.39 -8.82
N LYS A 19 -1.53 12.76 -9.11
CA LYS A 19 -1.35 11.77 -10.20
C LYS A 19 -1.56 10.33 -9.75
N GLN A 20 -1.59 10.10 -8.44
CA GLN A 20 -1.67 8.75 -7.89
C GLN A 20 -3.12 8.23 -7.83
N GLY A 21 -3.26 6.92 -8.03
CA GLY A 21 -4.53 6.19 -8.01
C GLY A 21 -4.66 5.23 -6.83
N ILE A 22 -5.28 4.09 -7.09
CA ILE A 22 -5.63 3.09 -6.08
C ILE A 22 -4.68 1.89 -6.17
N VAL A 23 -4.25 1.40 -5.01
CA VAL A 23 -3.55 0.12 -4.86
C VAL A 23 -4.44 -0.90 -4.16
N LYS A 24 -4.33 -2.17 -4.54
CA LYS A 24 -4.88 -3.29 -3.79
C LYS A 24 -3.76 -3.91 -2.96
N VAL A 25 -3.93 -3.94 -1.65
CA VAL A 25 -2.99 -4.56 -0.72
C VAL A 25 -3.60 -5.84 -0.18
N THR A 26 -2.87 -6.94 -0.31
CA THR A 26 -3.28 -8.27 0.15
C THR A 26 -2.26 -8.80 1.15
N LEU A 27 -2.67 -9.06 2.39
CA LEU A 27 -1.85 -9.72 3.41
C LEU A 27 -2.49 -11.07 3.76
N ASP A 28 -1.74 -12.15 3.53
CA ASP A 28 -2.18 -13.54 3.82
C ASP A 28 -3.58 -13.86 3.28
N GLY A 29 -3.85 -13.43 2.04
CA GLY A 29 -5.12 -13.65 1.36
C GLY A 29 -6.23 -12.64 1.69
N LYS A 30 -6.06 -11.79 2.70
CA LYS A 30 -7.02 -10.71 3.00
C LYS A 30 -6.65 -9.44 2.24
N SER A 31 -7.55 -8.96 1.38
CA SER A 31 -7.29 -7.81 0.52
C SER A 31 -8.14 -6.59 0.86
N ALA A 32 -7.56 -5.40 0.73
CA ALA A 32 -8.24 -4.11 0.78
C ALA A 32 -7.65 -3.13 -0.23
N ASN A 33 -8.45 -2.17 -0.68
CA ASN A 33 -8.01 -1.11 -1.59
C ASN A 33 -7.66 0.15 -0.80
N TYR A 34 -6.57 0.81 -1.19
CA TYR A 34 -6.11 2.06 -0.59
C TYR A 34 -5.85 3.11 -1.66
N SER A 35 -6.32 4.33 -1.41
CA SER A 35 -6.07 5.46 -2.29
C SER A 35 -4.75 6.14 -1.95
N LEU A 36 -3.91 6.28 -2.96
CA LEU A 36 -2.69 7.09 -2.91
C LEU A 36 -2.94 8.54 -3.37
N HIS A 37 -4.17 8.91 -3.67
CA HIS A 37 -4.49 10.26 -4.11
C HIS A 37 -4.39 11.28 -2.95
N ALA A 38 -3.81 12.44 -3.25
CA ALA A 38 -3.91 13.65 -2.43
C ALA A 38 -3.79 14.89 -3.32
N ALA A 39 -4.60 15.93 -3.06
CA ALA A 39 -4.51 17.18 -3.81
C ALA A 39 -3.16 17.90 -3.66
N THR A 40 -2.50 17.72 -2.51
CA THR A 40 -1.16 18.24 -2.23
C THR A 40 -0.21 17.05 -1.98
N PRO A 41 1.04 17.08 -2.49
CA PRO A 41 2.01 16.02 -2.24
C PRO A 41 2.26 15.77 -0.75
N LYS A 42 2.21 14.50 -0.36
CA LYS A 42 2.59 14.01 0.96
C LYS A 42 3.58 12.86 0.80
N TYR A 43 4.62 12.85 1.62
CA TYR A 43 5.74 11.90 1.50
C TYR A 43 5.74 10.95 2.68
N LYS A 44 6.15 9.69 2.45
CA LYS A 44 6.25 8.65 3.48
C LYS A 44 4.95 8.41 4.26
N GLU A 45 3.80 8.59 3.60
CA GLU A 45 2.48 8.36 4.20
C GLU A 45 2.26 6.87 4.42
N GLU A 46 1.75 6.51 5.59
CA GLU A 46 1.39 5.12 5.90
C GLU A 46 0.08 4.75 5.19
N ILE A 47 0.18 3.80 4.26
CA ILE A 47 -0.95 3.34 3.45
C ILE A 47 -1.58 2.11 4.09
N PHE A 48 -0.74 1.21 4.58
CA PHE A 48 -1.16 -0.01 5.24
C PHE A 48 -0.21 -0.33 6.38
N SER A 49 -0.76 -0.75 7.51
CA SER A 49 0.01 -1.25 8.64
C SER A 49 -0.75 -2.38 9.31
N LYS A 50 -0.03 -3.42 9.69
CA LYS A 50 -0.56 -4.52 10.47
C LYS A 50 0.45 -4.96 11.51
N THR A 51 0.01 -4.98 12.76
CA THR A 51 0.75 -5.51 13.92
C THR A 51 -0.01 -6.68 14.54
N GLY A 52 0.64 -7.39 15.46
CA GLY A 52 0.04 -8.53 16.17
C GLY A 52 -0.19 -9.75 15.26
N LEU A 53 0.59 -9.89 14.20
CA LEU A 53 0.66 -11.12 13.43
C LEU A 53 1.33 -12.20 14.26
N THR A 54 0.90 -13.45 14.07
CA THR A 54 1.59 -14.61 14.65
C THR A 54 3.02 -14.63 14.16
N ALA A 55 4.00 -14.80 15.05
CA ALA A 55 5.39 -14.89 14.63
C ALA A 55 5.56 -16.03 13.61
N GLY A 56 5.98 -15.69 12.40
CA GLY A 56 6.11 -16.67 11.33
C GLY A 56 6.12 -16.04 9.94
N LYS A 57 5.91 -16.89 8.94
CA LYS A 57 5.96 -16.53 7.53
C LYS A 57 4.64 -15.92 7.07
N HIS A 58 4.74 -14.76 6.43
CA HIS A 58 3.62 -14.00 5.88
C HIS A 58 3.90 -13.59 4.43
N VAL A 59 2.83 -13.27 3.71
CA VAL A 59 2.90 -12.84 2.32
C VAL A 59 2.11 -11.55 2.13
N LEU A 60 2.81 -10.48 1.76
CA LEU A 60 2.22 -9.21 1.35
C LEU A 60 2.26 -9.10 -0.18
N SER A 61 1.15 -8.71 -0.80
CA SER A 61 1.09 -8.31 -2.20
C SER A 61 0.53 -6.90 -2.31
N ILE A 62 1.14 -6.09 -3.17
CA ILE A 62 0.67 -4.74 -3.52
C ILE A 62 0.48 -4.73 -5.03
N GLU A 63 -0.74 -4.51 -5.48
CA GLU A 63 -1.15 -4.58 -6.87
C GLU A 63 -1.67 -3.22 -7.33
N TRP A 64 -1.27 -2.81 -8.54
CA TRP A 64 -1.84 -1.65 -9.19
C TRP A 64 -3.23 -2.01 -9.74
N THR A 65 -4.27 -1.26 -9.38
CA THR A 65 -5.63 -1.56 -9.82
C THR A 65 -5.98 -0.95 -11.17
N GLY A 66 -5.16 -0.02 -11.69
CA GLY A 66 -5.52 0.79 -12.86
C GLY A 66 -6.63 1.82 -12.60
N GLN A 67 -7.11 1.94 -11.36
CA GLN A 67 -8.21 2.84 -11.02
C GLN A 67 -7.69 4.13 -10.39
N ALA A 68 -8.25 5.25 -10.83
CA ALA A 68 -8.09 6.53 -10.15
C ALA A 68 -9.01 6.60 -8.93
N ASP A 69 -8.64 7.43 -7.95
CA ASP A 69 -9.53 7.79 -6.85
C ASP A 69 -10.82 8.47 -7.41
N PRO A 70 -12.00 8.25 -6.82
CA PRO A 70 -13.24 8.89 -7.27
C PRO A 70 -13.16 10.40 -7.43
N VAL A 71 -12.36 11.10 -6.61
CA VAL A 71 -12.20 12.57 -6.68
C VAL A 71 -11.06 13.03 -7.58
N ALA A 72 -10.24 12.12 -8.11
CA ALA A 72 -9.09 12.44 -8.96
C ALA A 72 -9.46 12.49 -10.45
N ARG A 73 -8.52 13.00 -11.27
CA ARG A 73 -8.60 12.85 -12.74
C ARG A 73 -8.59 11.36 -13.08
N LYS A 74 -9.41 10.93 -14.04
CA LYS A 74 -9.51 9.50 -14.41
C LYS A 74 -8.20 8.89 -14.93
N THR A 75 -7.28 9.74 -15.40
CA THR A 75 -5.94 9.34 -15.85
C THR A 75 -4.91 9.30 -14.71
N SER A 76 -5.23 9.79 -13.52
CA SER A 76 -4.36 9.76 -12.34
C SER A 76 -4.37 8.37 -11.70
N THR A 77 -3.66 7.45 -12.32
CA THR A 77 -3.63 6.04 -11.91
C THR A 77 -2.25 5.60 -11.44
N GLU A 78 -1.27 6.49 -11.34
CA GLU A 78 0.09 6.10 -10.93
C GLU A 78 0.07 5.50 -9.51
N VAL A 79 1.01 4.60 -9.21
CA VAL A 79 1.18 4.05 -7.86
C VAL A 79 2.66 3.96 -7.54
N ASN A 80 3.01 4.07 -6.26
CA ASN A 80 4.40 4.00 -5.82
C ASN A 80 4.55 3.23 -4.50
N VAL A 81 5.78 2.83 -4.24
CA VAL A 81 6.21 2.30 -2.96
C VAL A 81 7.41 3.11 -2.51
N ASP A 82 7.31 3.71 -1.33
CA ASP A 82 8.42 4.45 -0.72
C ASP A 82 9.21 3.50 0.19
N SER A 83 8.53 2.90 1.19
CA SER A 83 9.17 1.93 2.07
C SER A 83 8.24 0.82 2.51
N ILE A 84 8.85 -0.33 2.81
CA ILE A 84 8.20 -1.48 3.43
C ILE A 84 9.07 -1.89 4.61
N SER A 85 8.46 -2.00 5.79
CA SER A 85 9.15 -2.31 7.04
C SER A 85 8.48 -3.49 7.72
N VAL A 86 9.28 -4.45 8.16
CA VAL A 86 8.82 -5.64 8.88
C VAL A 86 9.13 -5.47 10.37
N LEU A 87 8.11 -5.65 11.21
CA LEU A 87 8.28 -5.75 12.66
C LEU A 87 8.59 -7.21 13.00
N LYS A 88 9.58 -7.42 13.86
CA LYS A 88 9.98 -8.74 14.35
C LYS A 88 9.45 -8.91 15.76
#